data_AF-A0A8H5LE52-F1
#
_entry.id   AF-A0A8H5LE52-F1
#
_cell.length_a   1.000
_cell.length_b   1.000
_cell.length_c   1.000
_cell.angle_alpha   90.00
_cell.angle_beta   90.00
_cell.angle_gamma   90.00
#
_symmetry.space_group_name_H-M   'P 1'
#
loop_
_entity.id
_entity.type
_entity.pdbx_description
1 polymer ?
#
loop_
_entity_poly.entity_id
_entity_poly.type
_entity_poly.pdbx_seq_one_letter_code
_entity_poly.pdbx_strand_id
1 'polypeptide(L)'
;MDDGYSEYSSHDWEDAPMQDLRTIYILEDVLVTLAPVLKTLIVDMPLRDVDPWDDVIILKPLRHAFEVLVNLEELISVKDELYLAETGMEQPQVYARWPKLRRLCLYNVIMEEQLLKDMASCPQLEAAAFIRPDPSDDDLSNDDIKGGLARTWAVVNPRDTKQDGLVYEGPKMTIAFCNWPPYLPDFSSMIPHWQEVDPDNKISVLNVATHARHDRKARKRGPISSCQNWVRDHALLGTLWSEVERKGQPVAPPTVFEEGQVEEDNDEWVDDDDGADWSDDDYN
;
A
#
# COMPACT_ATOMS: atom_id res chain seq x y z
N MET A 1 9.53 -24.22 -6.16
CA MET A 1 10.13 -23.22 -5.26
C MET A 1 9.17 -23.14 -4.10
N ASP A 2 9.69 -23.41 -2.91
CA ASP A 2 8.97 -23.36 -1.65
C ASP A 2 8.64 -21.88 -1.38
N ASP A 3 7.36 -21.53 -1.44
CA ASP A 3 6.89 -20.15 -1.42
C ASP A 3 6.88 -19.56 0.01
N GLY A 4 7.25 -20.33 1.04
CA GLY A 4 7.44 -19.85 2.40
C GLY A 4 6.18 -19.25 3.05
N TYR A 5 5.02 -19.33 2.39
CA TYR A 5 3.75 -18.78 2.85
C TYR A 5 2.96 -19.75 3.74
N SER A 6 3.31 -21.03 3.77
CA SER A 6 2.50 -22.05 4.45
C SER A 6 2.82 -22.25 5.95
N GLU A 7 4.02 -21.93 6.43
CA GLU A 7 4.42 -22.32 7.79
C GLU A 7 4.13 -21.28 8.90
N TYR A 8 3.68 -20.06 8.57
CA TYR A 8 3.41 -19.01 9.57
C TYR A 8 2.00 -18.44 9.56
N SER A 9 1.11 -18.98 8.73
CA SER A 9 -0.32 -18.62 8.75
C SER A 9 -1.19 -19.75 9.29
N SER A 10 -0.70 -20.53 10.25
CA SER A 10 -1.57 -21.31 11.13
C SER A 10 -2.05 -20.43 12.28
N HIS A 11 -2.85 -19.41 11.94
CA HIS A 11 -3.66 -18.80 12.98
C HIS A 11 -4.79 -19.79 13.30
N ASP A 12 -4.61 -20.52 14.39
CA ASP A 12 -5.61 -21.41 14.97
C ASP A 12 -6.74 -20.51 15.53
N TRP A 13 -7.73 -20.25 14.69
CA TRP A 13 -8.82 -19.29 14.90
C TRP A 13 -10.14 -19.97 15.28
N GLU A 14 -10.13 -21.18 15.85
CA GLU A 14 -11.37 -21.88 16.25
C GLU A 14 -12.27 -21.05 17.22
N ASP A 15 -11.76 -19.93 17.77
CA ASP A 15 -12.49 -18.95 18.59
C ASP A 15 -12.46 -17.50 18.04
N ALA A 16 -12.19 -17.28 16.75
CA ALA A 16 -12.09 -15.92 16.20
C ALA A 16 -13.47 -15.21 16.14
N PRO A 17 -13.58 -13.93 16.55
CA PRO A 17 -14.84 -13.18 16.53
C PRO A 17 -15.52 -13.09 15.16
N MET A 18 -14.77 -13.28 14.08
CA MET A 18 -15.30 -13.20 12.71
C MET A 18 -16.23 -14.36 12.33
N GLN A 19 -16.19 -15.47 13.09
CA GLN A 19 -17.13 -16.60 12.91
C GLN A 19 -18.40 -16.46 13.77
N ASP A 20 -18.45 -15.50 14.71
CA ASP A 20 -19.66 -15.21 15.49
C ASP A 20 -20.59 -14.27 14.72
N LEU A 21 -21.59 -14.85 14.05
CA LEU A 21 -22.63 -14.10 13.32
C LEU A 21 -23.31 -13.03 14.17
N ARG A 22 -23.45 -13.23 15.48
CA ARG A 22 -24.04 -12.21 16.35
C ARG A 22 -23.15 -10.97 16.41
N THR A 23 -21.84 -11.15 16.55
CA THR A 23 -20.86 -10.07 16.53
C THR A 23 -20.89 -9.34 15.18
N ILE A 24 -21.01 -10.07 14.07
CA ILE A 24 -21.13 -9.49 12.73
C ILE A 24 -22.37 -8.61 12.59
N TYR A 25 -23.54 -9.07 13.03
CA TYR A 25 -24.78 -8.26 13.00
C TYR A 25 -24.71 -7.04 13.92
N ILE A 26 -24.08 -7.17 15.10
CA ILE A 26 -23.85 -6.01 15.97
C ILE A 26 -22.95 -4.98 15.29
N LEU A 27 -21.88 -5.44 14.61
CA LEU A 27 -20.99 -4.56 13.86
C LEU A 27 -21.74 -3.86 12.72
N GLU A 28 -22.58 -4.58 11.98
CA GLU A 28 -23.46 -4.01 10.96
C GLU A 28 -24.33 -2.90 11.53
N ASP A 29 -25.08 -3.18 12.61
CA ASP A 29 -25.96 -2.21 13.26
C ASP A 29 -25.19 -0.95 13.73
N VAL A 30 -24.00 -1.14 14.30
CA VAL A 30 -23.15 -0.04 14.76
C VAL A 30 -22.68 0.82 13.59
N LEU A 31 -22.17 0.23 12.52
CA LEU A 31 -21.68 0.96 11.35
C LEU A 31 -22.83 1.69 10.65
N VAL A 32 -23.98 1.04 10.46
CA VAL A 32 -25.19 1.67 9.90
C VAL A 32 -25.65 2.85 10.75
N THR A 33 -25.65 2.70 12.07
CA THR A 33 -26.03 3.78 13.00
C THR A 33 -25.06 4.97 12.93
N LEU A 34 -23.76 4.70 12.77
CA LEU A 34 -22.73 5.73 12.70
C LEU A 34 -22.54 6.34 11.30
N ALA A 35 -23.07 5.71 10.26
CA ALA A 35 -22.92 6.13 8.86
C ALA A 35 -23.18 7.63 8.58
N PRO A 36 -24.13 8.31 9.25
CA PRO A 36 -24.35 9.75 9.03
C PRO A 36 -23.22 10.66 9.53
N VAL A 37 -22.41 10.18 10.49
CA VAL A 37 -21.43 11.02 11.23
C VAL A 37 -20.00 10.49 11.17
N LEU A 38 -19.79 9.22 10.83
CA LEU A 38 -18.47 8.61 10.78
C LEU A 38 -17.66 9.17 9.60
N LYS A 39 -16.47 9.69 9.90
CA LYS A 39 -15.55 10.31 8.93
C LYS A 39 -14.25 9.55 8.74
N THR A 40 -13.76 8.90 9.79
CA THR A 40 -12.53 8.11 9.77
C THR A 40 -12.86 6.70 10.21
N LEU A 41 -12.38 5.71 9.46
CA LEU A 41 -12.50 4.30 9.81
C LEU A 41 -11.14 3.62 9.75
N ILE A 42 -10.79 2.96 10.85
CA ILE A 42 -9.63 2.08 10.93
C ILE A 42 -10.16 0.66 11.04
N VAL A 43 -9.80 -0.18 10.07
CA VAL A 43 -10.16 -1.60 10.01
C VAL A 43 -8.92 -2.42 10.36
N ASP A 44 -8.92 -3.00 11.55
CA ASP A 44 -7.88 -3.92 12.01
C ASP A 44 -8.46 -5.34 12.13
N MET A 45 -9.01 -5.82 11.01
CA MET A 45 -9.62 -7.14 10.87
C MET A 45 -8.99 -7.84 9.66
N PRO A 46 -8.66 -9.15 9.74
CA PRO A 46 -8.12 -9.90 8.61
C PRO A 46 -9.27 -10.46 7.75
N LEU A 47 -9.99 -9.61 7.04
CA LEU A 47 -11.15 -10.01 6.24
C LEU A 47 -10.81 -11.02 5.13
N ARG A 48 -9.54 -11.07 4.68
CA ARG A 48 -9.04 -12.12 3.78
C ARG A 48 -9.11 -13.54 4.35
N ASP A 49 -9.21 -13.69 5.68
CA ASP A 49 -9.34 -15.01 6.32
C ASP A 49 -10.78 -15.56 6.22
N VAL A 50 -11.74 -14.75 5.75
CA VAL A 50 -13.14 -15.16 5.55
C VAL A 50 -13.30 -15.72 4.13
N ASP A 51 -13.72 -16.98 4.01
CA ASP A 51 -13.81 -17.64 2.71
C ASP A 51 -15.00 -17.09 1.90
N PRO A 52 -14.78 -16.55 0.67
CA PRO A 52 -15.84 -15.93 -0.10
C PRO A 52 -16.91 -16.91 -0.61
N TRP A 53 -16.63 -18.22 -0.63
CA TRP A 53 -17.54 -19.28 -1.07
C TRP A 53 -18.31 -19.90 0.08
N ASP A 54 -17.64 -20.14 1.21
CA ASP A 54 -18.23 -20.84 2.35
C ASP A 54 -18.87 -19.87 3.36
N ASP A 55 -18.36 -18.63 3.48
CA ASP A 55 -18.75 -17.67 4.52
C ASP A 55 -19.57 -16.47 3.98
N VAL A 56 -20.32 -16.67 2.90
CA VAL A 56 -21.19 -15.62 2.30
C VAL A 56 -22.15 -14.99 3.33
N ILE A 57 -22.60 -15.77 4.32
CA ILE A 57 -23.48 -15.29 5.39
C ILE A 57 -22.80 -14.27 6.32
N ILE A 58 -21.47 -14.26 6.40
CA ILE A 58 -20.66 -13.28 7.14
C ILE A 58 -20.34 -12.08 6.24
N LEU A 59 -19.91 -12.32 5.01
CA LEU A 59 -19.46 -11.25 4.11
C LEU A 59 -20.59 -10.30 3.70
N LYS A 60 -21.79 -10.81 3.48
CA LYS A 60 -22.93 -10.00 3.05
C LYS A 60 -23.34 -8.89 4.03
N PRO A 61 -23.59 -9.16 5.33
CA PRO A 61 -23.87 -8.10 6.30
C PRO A 61 -22.69 -7.15 6.48
N LEU A 62 -21.45 -7.63 6.46
CA LEU A 62 -20.27 -6.76 6.50
C LEU A 62 -20.25 -5.81 5.31
N ARG A 63 -20.37 -6.34 4.08
CA ARG A 63 -20.38 -5.54 2.86
C ARG A 63 -21.44 -4.46 2.91
N HIS A 64 -22.67 -4.82 3.28
CA HIS A 64 -23.76 -3.84 3.46
C HIS A 64 -23.38 -2.75 4.49
N ALA A 65 -22.82 -3.14 5.63
CA ALA A 65 -22.40 -2.23 6.69
C ALA A 65 -21.34 -1.21 6.22
N PHE A 66 -20.40 -1.61 5.37
CA PHE A 66 -19.39 -0.70 4.81
C PHE A 66 -19.94 0.15 3.66
N GLU A 67 -20.82 -0.40 2.80
CA GLU A 67 -21.39 0.34 1.67
C GLU A 67 -22.19 1.58 2.10
N VAL A 68 -22.84 1.55 3.27
CA VAL A 68 -23.63 2.69 3.77
C VAL A 68 -22.78 3.86 4.29
N LEU A 69 -21.47 3.69 4.48
CA LEU A 69 -20.57 4.68 5.09
C LEU A 69 -20.14 5.82 4.13
N VAL A 70 -21.09 6.37 3.39
CA VAL A 70 -20.88 7.37 2.32
C VAL A 70 -20.30 8.72 2.80
N ASN A 71 -20.21 8.94 4.12
CA ASN A 71 -19.62 10.14 4.71
C ASN A 71 -18.15 9.98 5.10
N LEU A 72 -17.56 8.80 4.91
CA LEU A 72 -16.15 8.59 5.20
C LEU A 72 -15.26 9.49 4.34
N GLU A 73 -14.32 10.13 5.02
CA GLU A 73 -13.25 10.96 4.48
C GLU A 73 -11.91 10.21 4.52
N GLU A 74 -11.77 9.21 5.39
CA GLU A 74 -10.55 8.46 5.60
C GLU A 74 -10.80 6.99 5.91
N LEU A 75 -10.10 6.12 5.18
CA LEU A 75 -10.05 4.67 5.41
C LEU A 75 -8.60 4.24 5.65
N ILE A 76 -8.40 3.43 6.68
CA ILE A 76 -7.14 2.72 6.93
C ILE A 76 -7.46 1.26 7.20
N SER A 77 -7.18 0.37 6.25
CA SER A 77 -7.19 -1.08 6.49
C SER A 77 -5.77 -1.56 6.83
N VAL A 78 -5.64 -2.17 8.00
CA VAL A 78 -4.35 -2.52 8.63
C VAL A 78 -3.83 -3.87 8.13
N LYS A 79 -4.73 -4.81 7.86
CA LYS A 79 -4.39 -6.22 7.61
C LYS A 79 -4.70 -6.72 6.21
N ASP A 80 -5.48 -5.96 5.43
CA ASP A 80 -5.85 -6.27 4.06
C ASP A 80 -6.27 -4.99 3.29
N GLU A 81 -6.85 -5.18 2.12
CA GLU A 81 -7.35 -4.18 1.17
C GLU A 81 -8.85 -3.88 1.35
N LEU A 82 -9.42 -4.21 2.51
CA LEU A 82 -10.86 -4.26 2.78
C LEU A 82 -11.56 -5.36 1.96
N TYR A 83 -11.03 -6.58 2.04
CA TYR A 83 -11.51 -7.73 1.25
C TYR A 83 -12.94 -8.14 1.62
N LEU A 84 -13.92 -7.73 0.81
CA LEU A 84 -15.35 -7.99 1.02
C LEU A 84 -16.02 -8.53 -0.26
N ALA A 85 -15.28 -9.32 -1.03
CA ALA A 85 -15.78 -9.89 -2.29
C ALA A 85 -16.78 -11.02 -2.00
N GLU A 86 -17.97 -10.91 -2.57
CA GLU A 86 -18.96 -12.00 -2.57
C GLU A 86 -18.78 -12.84 -3.84
N THR A 87 -18.84 -14.18 -3.73
CA THR A 87 -18.72 -15.20 -4.79
C THR A 87 -18.79 -14.71 -6.25
N GLY A 88 -17.70 -14.94 -7.01
CA GLY A 88 -17.72 -15.14 -8.47
C GLY A 88 -18.14 -13.96 -9.36
N MET A 89 -18.40 -12.78 -8.80
CA MET A 89 -18.64 -11.56 -9.57
C MET A 89 -17.59 -10.51 -9.19
N GLU A 90 -16.96 -9.90 -10.21
CA GLU A 90 -16.15 -8.70 -10.01
C GLU A 90 -17.06 -7.60 -9.47
N GLN A 91 -16.97 -7.35 -8.16
CA GLN A 91 -17.64 -6.25 -7.51
C GLN A 91 -16.60 -5.17 -7.21
N PRO A 92 -16.87 -3.89 -7.54
CA PRO A 92 -16.01 -2.80 -7.12
C PRO A 92 -15.84 -2.81 -5.60
N GLN A 93 -14.68 -2.33 -5.15
CA GLN A 93 -14.44 -2.17 -3.72
C GLN A 93 -15.47 -1.20 -3.12
N VAL A 94 -15.91 -1.49 -1.90
CA VAL A 94 -16.98 -0.69 -1.25
C VAL A 94 -16.59 0.78 -1.10
N TYR A 95 -15.30 1.06 -0.90
CA TYR A 95 -14.78 2.42 -0.75
C TYR A 95 -14.85 3.25 -2.03
N ALA A 96 -14.91 2.61 -3.22
CA ALA A 96 -15.08 3.31 -4.50
C ALA A 96 -16.43 4.05 -4.60
N ARG A 97 -17.38 3.72 -3.71
CA ARG A 97 -18.70 4.37 -3.61
C ARG A 97 -18.74 5.49 -2.57
N TRP A 98 -17.64 5.82 -1.92
CA TRP A 98 -17.61 6.84 -0.87
C TRP A 98 -17.21 8.21 -1.45
N PRO A 99 -18.17 9.10 -1.78
CA PRO A 99 -17.91 10.32 -2.55
C PRO A 99 -17.08 11.38 -1.79
N LYS A 100 -16.89 11.19 -0.48
CA LYS A 100 -16.12 12.09 0.39
C LYS A 100 -14.76 11.53 0.74
N LEU A 101 -14.39 10.34 0.26
CA LEU A 101 -13.11 9.72 0.58
C LEU A 101 -11.97 10.59 0.06
N ARG A 102 -11.09 10.99 0.98
CA ARG A 102 -9.90 11.81 0.70
C ARG A 102 -8.62 11.02 0.90
N ARG A 103 -8.61 10.13 1.89
CA ARG A 103 -7.41 9.44 2.35
C ARG A 103 -7.66 7.94 2.43
N LEU A 104 -6.89 7.17 1.67
CA LEU A 104 -7.06 5.73 1.52
C LEU A 104 -5.78 4.99 1.88
N CYS A 105 -5.78 4.16 2.90
CA CYS A 105 -4.65 3.30 3.23
C CYS A 105 -5.10 1.83 3.21
N LEU A 106 -4.39 1.02 2.42
CA LEU A 106 -4.68 -0.40 2.21
C LEU A 106 -3.43 -1.22 2.44
N TYR A 107 -3.59 -2.39 3.06
CA TYR A 107 -2.51 -3.35 3.26
C TYR A 107 -2.58 -4.47 2.21
N ASN A 108 -1.43 -4.79 1.61
CA ASN A 108 -1.27 -5.92 0.69
C ASN A 108 -2.21 -5.92 -0.53
N VAL A 109 -2.52 -4.73 -1.04
CA VAL A 109 -3.29 -4.56 -2.26
C VAL A 109 -2.45 -4.95 -3.48
N ILE A 110 -3.08 -5.54 -4.49
CA ILE A 110 -2.47 -5.84 -5.78
C ILE A 110 -2.61 -4.60 -6.68
N MET A 111 -1.54 -4.20 -7.36
CA MET A 111 -1.49 -2.99 -8.19
C MET A 111 -2.14 -3.15 -9.57
N GLU A 112 -3.35 -3.70 -9.61
CA GLU A 112 -4.08 -4.00 -10.84
C GLU A 112 -4.94 -2.83 -11.36
N GLU A 113 -5.44 -2.97 -12.59
CA GLU A 113 -6.30 -1.95 -13.24
C GLU A 113 -7.57 -1.66 -12.43
N GLN A 114 -8.14 -2.66 -11.74
CA GLN A 114 -9.35 -2.48 -10.94
C GLN A 114 -9.13 -1.53 -9.75
N LEU A 115 -7.98 -1.62 -9.05
CA LEU A 115 -7.61 -0.68 -8.00
C LEU A 115 -7.57 0.76 -8.53
N LEU A 116 -6.95 0.96 -9.70
CA LEU A 116 -6.84 2.29 -10.32
C LEU A 116 -8.22 2.84 -10.73
N LYS A 117 -9.13 1.99 -11.23
CA LYS A 117 -10.52 2.35 -11.52
C LYS A 117 -11.28 2.77 -10.24
N ASP A 118 -11.08 2.03 -9.16
CA ASP A 118 -11.73 2.31 -7.88
C ASP A 118 -11.23 3.65 -7.29
N MET A 119 -9.93 3.92 -7.39
CA MET A 119 -9.35 5.23 -7.04
C MET A 119 -9.89 6.36 -7.92
N ALA A 120 -9.95 6.16 -9.24
CA ALA A 120 -10.47 7.16 -10.19
C ALA A 120 -11.97 7.46 -9.98
N SER A 121 -12.70 6.55 -9.34
CA SER A 121 -14.10 6.71 -8.94
C SER A 121 -14.29 7.55 -7.67
N CYS A 122 -13.20 7.89 -6.98
CA CYS A 122 -13.19 8.70 -5.76
C CYS A 122 -12.81 10.17 -6.08
N PRO A 123 -13.77 11.08 -6.33
CA PRO A 123 -13.48 12.42 -6.87
C PRO A 123 -12.74 13.36 -5.89
N GLN A 124 -12.71 13.03 -4.61
CA GLN A 124 -12.05 13.82 -3.56
C GLN A 124 -10.75 13.18 -3.06
N LEU A 125 -10.32 12.06 -3.65
CA LEU A 125 -9.14 11.33 -3.19
C LEU A 125 -7.89 12.20 -3.40
N GLU A 126 -7.20 12.51 -2.30
CA GLU A 126 -6.00 13.37 -2.29
C GLU A 126 -4.75 12.60 -1.87
N ALA A 127 -4.91 11.49 -1.14
CA ALA A 127 -3.79 10.65 -0.73
C ALA A 127 -4.17 9.16 -0.68
N ALA A 128 -3.28 8.33 -1.20
CA ALA A 128 -3.31 6.89 -1.04
C ALA A 128 -1.99 6.39 -0.44
N ALA A 129 -2.05 5.44 0.50
CA ALA A 129 -0.89 4.79 1.08
C ALA A 129 -1.06 3.27 0.99
N PHE A 130 -0.25 2.63 0.14
CA PHE A 130 -0.26 1.18 -0.04
C PHE A 130 0.83 0.56 0.81
N ILE A 131 0.42 -0.24 1.79
CA ILE A 131 1.32 -0.91 2.73
C ILE A 131 1.64 -2.29 2.20
N ARG A 132 2.92 -2.58 1.91
CA ARG A 132 3.37 -3.84 1.31
C ARG A 132 2.51 -4.25 0.09
N PRO A 133 2.33 -3.40 -0.93
CA PRO A 133 1.56 -3.79 -2.10
C PRO A 133 2.26 -4.91 -2.86
N ASP A 134 1.45 -5.76 -3.49
CA ASP A 134 1.91 -6.80 -4.39
C ASP A 134 1.90 -6.28 -5.84
N PRO A 135 2.87 -6.68 -6.69
CA PRO A 135 2.91 -6.30 -8.09
C PRO A 135 1.70 -6.83 -8.86
N SER A 136 1.34 -6.17 -9.96
CA SER A 136 0.33 -6.70 -10.90
C SER A 136 0.82 -7.92 -11.68
N ASP A 137 2.14 -8.01 -11.87
CA ASP A 137 2.84 -9.09 -12.56
C ASP A 137 4.06 -9.52 -11.70
N ASP A 138 5.29 -9.43 -12.22
CA ASP A 138 6.48 -9.93 -11.52
C ASP A 138 7.13 -8.91 -10.56
N ASP A 139 7.17 -7.62 -10.94
CA ASP A 139 7.91 -6.57 -10.20
C ASP A 139 7.13 -5.27 -10.18
N LEU A 140 6.89 -4.77 -8.97
CA LEU A 140 6.14 -3.55 -8.70
C LEU A 140 6.80 -2.34 -9.34
N SER A 141 8.13 -2.37 -9.50
CA SER A 141 8.91 -1.32 -10.15
C SER A 141 8.53 -1.12 -11.63
N ASN A 142 7.88 -2.11 -12.25
CA ASN A 142 7.41 -2.06 -13.62
C ASN A 142 5.94 -1.63 -13.76
N ASP A 143 5.20 -1.49 -12.66
CA ASP A 143 3.81 -1.07 -12.69
C ASP A 143 3.70 0.43 -13.05
N ASP A 144 3.09 0.72 -14.21
CA ASP A 144 2.88 2.08 -14.69
C ASP A 144 1.75 2.78 -13.92
N ILE A 145 2.08 3.27 -12.73
CA ILE A 145 1.12 3.89 -11.80
C ILE A 145 0.45 5.12 -12.40
N LYS A 146 1.23 6.07 -12.93
CA LYS A 146 0.67 7.33 -13.45
C LYS A 146 -0.08 7.12 -14.76
N GLY A 147 0.47 6.35 -15.70
CA GLY A 147 -0.20 6.10 -16.97
C GLY A 147 -1.44 5.22 -16.78
N GLY A 148 -1.39 4.23 -15.89
CA GLY A 148 -2.56 3.43 -15.51
C GLY A 148 -3.68 4.29 -14.92
N LEU A 149 -3.33 5.21 -14.02
CA LEU A 149 -4.31 6.14 -13.45
C LEU A 149 -4.83 7.15 -14.48
N ALA A 150 -4.00 7.65 -15.41
CA ALA A 150 -4.43 8.51 -16.50
C ALA A 150 -5.48 7.84 -17.41
N ARG A 151 -5.20 6.59 -17.82
CA ARG A 151 -6.12 5.79 -18.65
C ARG A 151 -7.44 5.53 -17.93
N THR A 152 -7.39 5.07 -16.68
CA THR A 152 -8.60 4.77 -15.90
C THR A 152 -9.40 6.02 -15.57
N TRP A 153 -8.74 7.14 -15.24
CA TRP A 153 -9.41 8.43 -15.05
C TRP A 153 -10.17 8.87 -16.28
N ALA A 154 -9.58 8.75 -17.47
CA ALA A 154 -10.23 9.13 -18.72
C ALA A 154 -11.50 8.30 -19.01
N VAL A 155 -11.49 7.02 -18.62
CA VAL A 155 -12.64 6.10 -18.76
C VAL A 155 -13.74 6.42 -17.74
N VAL A 156 -13.37 6.67 -16.49
CA VAL A 156 -14.33 6.90 -15.40
C VAL A 156 -14.93 8.31 -15.45
N ASN A 157 -14.17 9.31 -15.91
CA ASN A 157 -14.55 10.73 -15.90
C ASN A 157 -14.57 11.37 -17.31
N PRO A 158 -15.31 10.81 -18.30
CA PRO A 158 -15.18 11.16 -19.72
C PRO A 158 -15.61 12.60 -20.09
N ARG A 159 -16.31 13.30 -19.20
CA ARG A 159 -16.70 14.70 -19.43
C ARG A 159 -15.58 15.68 -19.10
N ASP A 160 -14.66 15.26 -18.26
CA ASP A 160 -13.56 16.08 -17.76
C ASP A 160 -12.27 15.82 -18.55
N THR A 161 -12.26 14.81 -19.43
CA THR A 161 -11.09 14.42 -20.22
C THR A 161 -11.18 14.75 -21.71
N LYS A 162 -10.10 15.29 -22.28
CA LYS A 162 -9.90 15.36 -23.73
C LYS A 162 -9.66 13.96 -24.31
N GLN A 163 -10.23 13.71 -25.50
CA GLN A 163 -10.52 12.39 -26.07
C GLN A 163 -9.34 11.43 -26.34
N ASP A 164 -8.09 11.79 -26.03
CA ASP A 164 -6.94 10.92 -26.32
C ASP A 164 -6.40 10.17 -25.08
N GLY A 165 -6.84 10.47 -23.85
CA GLY A 165 -6.61 9.64 -22.66
C GLY A 165 -5.15 9.41 -22.23
N LEU A 166 -4.19 10.09 -22.86
CA LEU A 166 -2.76 9.93 -22.61
C LEU A 166 -2.25 10.81 -21.47
N VAL A 167 -2.96 11.88 -21.11
CA VAL A 167 -2.55 12.85 -20.08
C VAL A 167 -3.53 12.85 -18.93
N TYR A 168 -3.02 12.82 -17.70
CA TYR A 168 -3.83 12.84 -16.49
C TYR A 168 -4.46 14.23 -16.26
N GLU A 169 -5.79 14.30 -16.36
CA GLU A 169 -6.55 15.54 -16.16
C GLU A 169 -7.25 15.61 -14.79
N GLY A 170 -7.08 14.60 -13.93
CA GLY A 170 -7.69 14.53 -12.60
C GLY A 170 -7.11 15.48 -11.54
N PRO A 171 -7.59 15.39 -10.28
CA PRO A 171 -7.12 16.21 -9.16
C PRO A 171 -5.69 15.83 -8.75
N LYS A 172 -5.04 16.73 -8.01
CA LYS A 172 -3.74 16.44 -7.40
C LYS A 172 -3.88 15.34 -6.35
N MET A 173 -2.96 14.38 -6.36
CA MET A 173 -2.96 13.25 -5.44
C MET A 173 -1.54 12.79 -5.10
N THR A 174 -1.36 12.31 -3.88
CA THR A 174 -0.15 11.62 -3.43
C THR A 174 -0.40 10.12 -3.32
N ILE A 175 0.50 9.30 -3.87
CA ILE A 175 0.48 7.85 -3.75
C ILE A 175 1.78 7.41 -3.06
N ALA A 176 1.67 6.81 -1.89
CA ALA A 176 2.80 6.36 -1.10
C ALA A 176 2.91 4.84 -1.07
N PHE A 177 4.03 4.30 -1.53
CA PHE A 177 4.40 2.90 -1.44
C PHE A 177 5.18 2.69 -0.15
N CYS A 178 4.49 2.17 0.87
CA CYS A 178 5.03 1.97 2.20
C CYS A 178 5.45 0.50 2.35
N ASN A 179 6.76 0.22 2.36
CA ASN A 179 7.22 -1.16 2.45
C ASN A 179 8.38 -1.34 3.42
N TRP A 180 8.67 -2.60 3.70
CA TRP A 180 9.88 -3.02 4.35
C TRP A 180 11.08 -2.71 3.44
N PRO A 181 12.17 -2.08 3.94
CA PRO A 181 13.12 -1.37 3.08
C PRO A 181 13.73 -2.18 1.91
N PRO A 182 14.15 -3.44 2.08
CA PRO A 182 14.53 -4.33 0.97
C PRO A 182 13.53 -4.50 -0.18
N TYR A 183 12.25 -4.20 0.02
CA TYR A 183 11.16 -4.40 -0.94
C TYR A 183 10.53 -3.07 -1.40
N LEU A 184 11.22 -1.94 -1.21
CA LEU A 184 10.78 -0.67 -1.80
C LEU A 184 10.97 -0.74 -3.33
N PRO A 185 9.97 -0.35 -4.13
CA PRO A 185 10.07 -0.38 -5.59
C PRO A 185 11.01 0.72 -6.10
N ASP A 186 11.65 0.47 -7.23
CA ASP A 186 12.46 1.47 -7.94
C ASP A 186 11.80 1.85 -9.27
N PHE A 187 11.03 2.93 -9.23
CA PHE A 187 10.31 3.45 -10.40
C PHE A 187 11.18 4.29 -11.35
N SER A 188 12.51 4.30 -11.20
CA SER A 188 13.40 5.16 -12.01
C SER A 188 13.21 4.98 -13.52
N SER A 189 12.93 3.74 -13.96
CA SER A 189 12.68 3.42 -15.38
C SER A 189 11.37 4.02 -15.93
N MET A 190 10.39 4.30 -15.06
CA MET A 190 9.07 4.83 -15.44
C MET A 190 9.07 6.36 -15.60
N ILE A 191 10.05 7.04 -15.02
CA ILE A 191 10.10 8.51 -14.94
C ILE A 191 9.93 9.20 -16.31
N PRO A 192 10.61 8.79 -17.40
CA PRO A 192 10.45 9.44 -18.70
C PRO A 192 9.00 9.37 -19.21
N HIS A 193 8.37 8.20 -19.08
CA HIS A 193 6.96 8.03 -19.47
C HIS A 193 6.03 8.84 -18.57
N TRP A 194 6.29 8.88 -17.27
CA TRP A 194 5.51 9.65 -16.30
C TRP A 194 5.52 11.16 -16.55
N GLN A 195 6.59 11.69 -17.15
CA GLN A 195 6.65 13.10 -17.58
C GLN A 195 5.74 13.39 -18.78
N GLU A 196 5.46 12.40 -19.63
CA GLU A 196 4.56 12.53 -20.78
C GLU A 196 3.09 12.49 -20.34
N VAL A 197 2.75 11.56 -19.43
CA VAL A 197 1.36 11.33 -18.99
C VAL A 197 0.92 12.24 -17.83
N ASP A 198 1.84 12.78 -17.05
CA ASP A 198 1.56 13.72 -15.95
C ASP A 198 2.54 14.92 -15.99
N PRO A 199 2.50 15.75 -17.05
CA PRO A 199 3.44 16.85 -17.25
C PRO A 199 3.32 17.96 -16.20
N ASP A 200 2.14 18.10 -15.58
CA ASP A 200 1.88 19.06 -14.50
C ASP A 200 2.29 18.52 -13.11
N ASN A 201 2.79 17.29 -13.04
CA ASN A 201 3.15 16.57 -11.82
C ASN A 201 2.02 16.61 -10.76
N LYS A 202 0.79 16.31 -11.19
CA LYS A 202 -0.38 16.25 -10.32
C LYS A 202 -0.38 15.01 -9.44
N ILE A 203 0.26 13.92 -9.88
CA ILE A 203 0.41 12.69 -9.11
C ILE A 203 1.81 12.65 -8.50
N SER A 204 1.91 12.71 -7.18
CA SER A 204 3.19 12.54 -6.48
C SER A 204 3.33 11.09 -6.03
N VAL A 205 4.37 10.39 -6.49
CA VAL A 205 4.68 9.03 -6.05
C VAL A 205 5.80 9.06 -5.02
N LEU A 206 5.58 8.45 -3.86
CA LEU A 206 6.52 8.42 -2.73
C LEU A 206 6.88 6.99 -2.35
N ASN A 207 8.14 6.75 -2.01
CA ASN A 207 8.58 5.55 -1.32
C ASN A 207 8.72 5.84 0.18
N VAL A 208 8.16 4.97 1.04
CA VAL A 208 8.19 5.13 2.49
C VAL A 208 8.69 3.85 3.15
N ALA A 209 9.88 3.93 3.77
CA ALA A 209 10.38 2.86 4.62
C ALA A 209 9.59 2.81 5.94
N THR A 210 8.90 1.69 6.21
CA THR A 210 8.11 1.53 7.46
C THR A 210 9.00 1.52 8.71
N HIS A 211 10.27 1.12 8.58
CA HIS A 211 11.26 1.11 9.66
C HIS A 211 12.66 1.29 9.08
N ALA A 212 13.65 1.53 9.95
CA ALA A 212 15.04 1.62 9.53
C ALA A 212 15.55 0.26 9.01
N ARG A 213 16.37 0.27 7.94
CA ARG A 213 16.91 -0.95 7.29
C ARG A 213 17.56 -1.94 8.27
N HIS A 214 18.15 -1.44 9.36
CA HIS A 214 18.84 -2.23 10.37
C HIS A 214 18.09 -2.35 11.70
N ASP A 215 16.77 -2.08 11.73
CA ASP A 215 15.96 -2.24 12.94
C ASP A 215 15.89 -3.72 13.35
N ARG A 216 16.55 -4.06 14.46
CA ARG A 216 16.61 -5.42 15.01
C ARG A 216 15.24 -5.95 15.42
N LYS A 217 14.35 -5.10 15.94
CA LYS A 217 13.01 -5.50 16.37
C LYS A 217 12.13 -5.82 15.16
N ALA A 218 12.17 -4.98 14.13
CA ALA A 218 11.46 -5.25 12.88
C ALA A 218 11.96 -6.55 12.25
N ARG A 219 13.28 -6.71 12.08
CA ARG A 219 13.92 -7.94 11.54
C ARG A 219 13.48 -9.21 12.24
N LYS A 220 13.33 -9.19 13.56
CA LYS A 220 12.84 -10.33 14.34
C LYS A 220 11.36 -10.65 14.07
N ARG A 221 10.52 -9.64 13.81
CA ARG A 221 9.08 -9.80 13.54
C ARG A 221 8.79 -10.21 12.09
N GLY A 222 9.68 -9.86 11.16
CA GLY A 222 9.49 -10.09 9.73
C GLY A 222 8.61 -9.04 9.05
N PRO A 223 8.54 -9.07 7.70
CA PRO A 223 7.94 -8.04 6.86
C PRO A 223 6.47 -7.77 7.14
N ILE A 224 5.66 -8.83 7.21
CA ILE A 224 4.22 -8.76 7.44
C ILE A 224 3.92 -8.05 8.75
N SER A 225 4.37 -8.64 9.86
CA SER A 225 4.11 -8.10 11.20
C SER A 225 4.64 -6.68 11.38
N SER A 226 5.76 -6.33 10.78
CA SER A 226 6.32 -4.98 10.97
C SER A 226 5.58 -3.91 10.18
N CYS A 227 5.16 -4.21 8.95
CA CYS A 227 4.35 -3.30 8.16
C CYS A 227 2.95 -3.11 8.79
N GLN A 228 2.28 -4.20 9.18
CA GLN A 228 0.97 -4.14 9.86
C GLN A 228 1.05 -3.36 11.18
N ASN A 229 2.08 -3.60 12.00
CA ASN A 229 2.27 -2.84 13.23
C ASN A 229 2.53 -1.36 12.97
N TRP A 230 3.33 -1.02 11.96
CA TRP A 230 3.60 0.37 11.62
C TRP A 230 2.32 1.12 11.25
N VAL A 231 1.51 0.57 10.33
CA VAL A 231 0.24 1.22 9.94
C VAL A 231 -0.74 1.27 11.11
N ARG A 232 -0.89 0.18 11.89
CA ARG A 232 -1.76 0.12 13.07
C ARG A 232 -1.39 1.20 14.10
N ASP A 233 -0.12 1.26 14.47
CA ASP A 233 0.35 2.17 15.53
C ASP A 233 0.18 3.64 15.07
N HIS A 234 0.50 3.97 13.83
CA HIS A 234 0.34 5.34 13.31
C HIS A 234 -1.12 5.72 13.01
N ALA A 235 -1.97 4.77 12.64
CA ALA A 235 -3.40 4.98 12.49
C ALA A 235 -4.05 5.33 13.83
N LEU A 236 -3.77 4.53 14.87
CA LEU A 236 -4.30 4.76 16.22
C LEU A 236 -3.80 6.06 16.85
N LEU A 237 -2.58 6.49 16.50
CA LEU A 237 -2.02 7.77 16.93
C LEU A 237 -2.48 8.96 16.07
N GLY A 238 -3.16 8.72 14.95
CA GLY A 238 -3.54 9.78 13.99
C GLY A 238 -2.36 10.44 13.27
N THR A 239 -1.22 9.74 13.16
CA THR A 239 0.05 10.27 12.61
C THR A 239 0.45 9.66 11.27
N LEU A 240 -0.34 8.73 10.72
CA LEU A 240 -0.01 8.00 9.49
C LEU A 240 0.39 8.94 8.35
N TRP A 241 -0.45 9.93 8.03
CA TRP A 241 -0.21 10.83 6.90
C TRP A 241 0.94 11.79 7.13
N SER A 242 1.12 12.29 8.35
CA SER A 242 2.29 13.11 8.69
C SER A 242 3.58 12.31 8.60
N GLU A 243 3.55 11.01 8.90
CA GLU A 243 4.71 10.14 8.74
C GLU A 243 4.99 9.78 7.29
N VAL A 244 3.95 9.58 6.47
CA VAL A 244 4.09 9.44 5.02
C VAL A 244 4.73 10.70 4.42
N GLU A 245 4.29 11.88 4.81
CA GLU A 245 4.87 13.15 4.36
C GLU A 245 6.33 13.32 4.83
N ARG A 246 6.59 13.01 6.11
CA ARG A 246 7.92 13.18 6.71
C ARG A 246 8.97 12.19 6.20
N LYS A 247 8.58 10.94 5.95
CA LYS A 247 9.48 9.86 5.50
C LYS A 247 9.47 9.65 3.99
N GLY A 248 8.46 10.19 3.30
CA GLY A 248 8.28 9.99 1.87
C GLY A 248 9.47 10.49 1.08
N GLN A 249 10.08 9.59 0.32
CA GLN A 249 11.09 9.92 -0.66
C GLN A 249 10.38 10.03 -2.02
N PRO A 250 10.31 11.23 -2.62
CA PRO A 250 9.68 11.39 -3.92
C PRO A 250 10.42 10.60 -4.99
N VAL A 251 9.65 9.91 -5.84
CA VAL A 251 10.14 9.39 -7.11
C VAL A 251 10.18 10.56 -8.08
N ALA A 252 11.30 11.28 -8.08
CA ALA A 252 11.58 12.37 -9.00
C ALA A 252 12.69 11.94 -9.97
N PRO A 253 12.76 12.51 -11.19
CA PRO A 253 13.95 12.35 -12.03
C PRO A 253 15.20 12.67 -11.20
N PRO A 254 16.30 11.91 -11.37
CA PRO A 254 17.55 12.30 -10.77
C PRO A 254 17.82 13.75 -11.17
N THR A 255 18.06 14.61 -10.19
CA THR A 255 18.55 15.95 -10.44
C THR A 255 19.79 15.76 -11.30
N VAL A 256 19.73 16.18 -12.57
CA VAL A 256 20.93 16.26 -13.39
C VAL A 256 21.77 17.33 -12.69
N PHE A 257 22.70 16.91 -11.84
CA PHE A 257 23.80 17.75 -11.45
C PHE A 257 24.49 18.10 -12.76
N GLU A 258 24.59 19.39 -13.08
CA GLU A 258 25.44 19.85 -14.17
C GLU A 258 26.79 19.15 -14.00
N GLU A 259 27.25 18.45 -15.04
CA GLU A 259 28.56 17.77 -15.07
C GLU A 259 29.63 18.73 -14.54
N GLY A 260 30.11 18.51 -13.33
CA GLY A 260 31.05 19.44 -12.72
C GLY A 260 31.38 19.29 -11.24
N GLN A 261 30.70 18.43 -10.48
CA GLN A 261 31.10 18.12 -9.09
C GLN A 261 31.29 16.63 -8.90
N VAL A 262 32.47 16.16 -9.31
CA VAL A 262 33.06 14.92 -8.78
C VAL A 262 33.60 15.29 -7.40
N GLU A 263 32.89 14.92 -6.33
CA GLU A 263 33.56 14.69 -5.06
C GLU A 263 34.23 13.31 -5.19
N GLU A 264 35.56 13.32 -5.28
CA GLU A 264 36.39 12.12 -5.20
C GLU A 264 36.30 11.56 -3.78
N ASP A 265 35.31 10.71 -3.52
CA ASP A 265 35.34 9.84 -2.34
C ASP A 265 36.34 8.71 -2.61
N ASN A 266 37.54 8.95 -2.12
CA ASN A 266 38.68 8.04 -2.13
C ASN A 266 38.49 7.03 -0.97
N ASP A 267 37.49 6.15 -1.09
CA ASP A 267 37.37 5.00 -0.19
C ASP A 267 38.28 3.88 -0.67
N GLU A 268 39.52 3.98 -0.20
CA GLU A 268 40.56 2.96 -0.22
C GLU A 268 40.01 1.67 0.40
N TRP A 269 39.84 0.65 -0.44
CA TRP A 269 39.58 -0.73 -0.01
C TRP A 269 40.78 -1.20 0.80
N VAL A 270 40.65 -1.16 2.14
CA VAL A 270 41.60 -1.81 3.04
C VAL A 270 41.30 -3.30 2.99
N ASP A 271 42.11 -4.03 2.22
CA ASP A 271 42.20 -5.48 2.28
C ASP A 271 42.78 -5.87 3.65
N ASP A 272 41.92 -6.26 4.59
CA ASP A 272 42.34 -6.96 5.81
C ASP A 272 42.73 -8.41 5.44
N ASP A 273 43.88 -8.55 4.76
CA ASP A 273 44.60 -9.82 4.59
C ASP A 273 45.70 -9.89 5.66
N ASP A 274 45.30 -10.07 6.91
CA ASP A 274 46.20 -10.44 8.01
C ASP A 274 46.58 -11.92 7.87
N GLY A 275 47.43 -12.19 6.87
CA GLY A 275 48.26 -13.38 6.77
C GLY A 275 49.23 -13.43 7.94
N ALA A 276 48.78 -13.98 9.06
CA ALA A 276 49.65 -14.37 10.17
C ALA A 276 50.36 -15.69 9.83
N ASP A 277 51.51 -15.53 9.19
CA ASP A 277 52.60 -16.48 9.02
C ASP A 277 53.08 -16.96 10.41
N TRP A 278 52.76 -18.21 10.77
CA TRP A 278 53.42 -18.91 11.88
C TRP A 278 54.33 -19.96 11.29
N SER A 279 55.57 -19.55 11.03
CA SER A 279 56.69 -20.43 10.77
C SER A 279 56.97 -21.30 12.01
N ASP A 280 57.14 -22.60 11.75
CA ASP A 280 57.72 -23.59 12.64
C ASP A 280 59.04 -23.12 13.28
N ASP A 281 59.26 -23.46 14.55
CA ASP A 281 60.37 -24.33 14.98
C ASP A 281 60.64 -24.27 16.50
N ASP A 282 60.46 -25.45 17.11
CA ASP A 282 61.43 -26.17 17.93
C ASP A 282 61.63 -26.00 19.46
N TYR A 283 61.72 -27.20 20.08
CA TYR A 283 62.25 -27.64 21.39
C TYR A 283 61.52 -27.26 22.70
N ASN A 284 60.80 -28.22 23.31
CA ASN A 284 61.35 -29.21 24.28
C ASN A 284 60.26 -30.18 24.78
#